data_AF-A0A950KI62-F1
#
_entry.id   AF-A0A950KI62-F1
#
_cell.length_a   1.000
_cell.length_b   1.000
_cell.length_c   1.000
_cell.angle_alpha   90.00
_cell.angle_beta   90.00
_cell.angle_gamma   90.00
#
_symmetry.space_group_name_H-M   'P 1'
#
loop_
_entity.id
_entity.type
_entity.pdbx_description
1 polymer ?
#
loop_
_entity_poly.entity_id
_entity_poly.type
_entity_poly.pdbx_seq_one_letter_code
_entity_poly.pdbx_strand_id
1 'polypeptide(L)'
;MADTATGRVDKVAQDFEAVFLSEMLQHMFEGVDFGGLSGNPESQEVYRTWLVDEYGRIMARAGGIGLAEPVRNELLHLQEISHART
;
A
#
# COMPACT_ATOMS: atom_id res chain seq x y z
N MET A 1 -8.53 -25.78 8.22
CA MET A 1 -7.90 -24.95 7.17
C MET A 1 -8.92 -23.88 6.81
N ALA A 2 -8.86 -22.73 7.48
CA ALA A 2 -9.82 -21.65 7.28
C ALA A 2 -9.47 -20.89 5.99
N ASP A 3 -10.46 -20.86 5.10
CA ASP A 3 -10.66 -20.09 3.87
C ASP A 3 -9.51 -19.26 3.26
N THR A 4 -8.99 -19.72 2.12
CA THR A 4 -8.00 -19.02 1.29
C THR A 4 -8.60 -17.89 0.45
N ALA A 5 -9.93 -17.77 0.33
CA ALA A 5 -10.56 -16.66 -0.38
C ALA A 5 -10.53 -15.38 0.47
N THR A 6 -11.03 -15.43 1.70
CA THR A 6 -11.00 -14.28 2.63
C THR A 6 -9.59 -13.79 2.88
N GLY A 7 -8.62 -14.69 3.13
CA GLY A 7 -7.22 -14.29 3.34
C GLY A 7 -6.57 -13.60 2.13
N ARG A 8 -7.02 -13.89 0.90
CA ARG A 8 -6.57 -13.15 -0.30
C ARG A 8 -7.18 -11.76 -0.35
N VAL A 9 -8.44 -11.59 0.04
CA VAL A 9 -9.09 -10.28 0.09
C VAL A 9 -8.43 -9.39 1.14
N ASP A 10 -8.15 -9.94 2.32
CA ASP A 10 -7.46 -9.22 3.40
C ASP A 10 -6.08 -8.73 2.93
N LYS A 11 -5.33 -9.59 2.24
CA LYS A 11 -4.03 -9.22 1.67
C LYS A 11 -4.15 -8.12 0.61
N VAL A 12 -5.09 -8.24 -0.33
CA VAL A 12 -5.28 -7.23 -1.39
C VAL A 12 -5.69 -5.89 -0.80
N ALA A 13 -6.55 -5.89 0.20
CA ALA A 13 -6.96 -4.68 0.88
C ALA A 13 -5.81 -3.99 1.63
N GLN A 14 -4.95 -4.77 2.30
CA GLN A 14 -3.75 -4.25 2.95
C GLN A 14 -2.72 -3.73 1.93
N ASP A 15 -2.52 -4.44 0.81
CA ASP A 15 -1.63 -4.01 -0.26
C ASP A 15 -2.14 -2.71 -0.91
N PHE A 16 -3.46 -2.53 -1.03
CA PHE A 16 -4.05 -1.27 -1.49
C PHE A 16 -3.75 -0.10 -0.55
N GLU A 17 -3.91 -0.29 0.77
CA GLU A 17 -3.56 0.73 1.75
C GLU A 17 -2.06 1.05 1.73
N ALA A 18 -1.20 0.04 1.52
CA ALA A 18 0.24 0.25 1.38
C ALA A 18 0.57 1.14 0.19
N VAL A 19 -0.02 0.86 -0.98
CA VAL A 19 0.16 1.70 -2.19
C VAL A 19 -0.33 3.13 -1.91
N PHE A 20 -1.52 3.28 -1.33
CA PHE A 20 -2.05 4.59 -0.96
C PHE A 20 -1.10 5.38 -0.06
N LEU A 21 -0.58 4.74 0.99
CA LEU A 21 0.37 5.37 1.91
C LEU A 21 1.70 5.70 1.20
N SER A 22 2.20 4.82 0.34
CA SER A 22 3.40 5.10 -0.46
C SER A 22 3.23 6.35 -1.32
N GLU A 23 2.09 6.51 -2.01
CA GLU A 23 1.81 7.70 -2.83
C GLU A 23 1.69 8.98 -1.98
N MET A 24 1.01 8.91 -0.83
CA MET A 24 0.90 10.06 0.08
C MET A 24 2.26 10.45 0.66
N LEU A 25 3.09 9.48 1.02
CA LEU A 25 4.44 9.72 1.50
C LEU A 25 5.34 10.28 0.39
N GLN A 26 5.19 9.83 -0.86
CA GLN A 26 5.93 10.40 -1.99
C GLN A 26 5.66 11.89 -2.12
N HIS A 27 4.38 12.31 -2.08
CA HIS A 27 4.02 13.74 -2.10
C HIS A 27 4.53 14.49 -0.86
N MET A 28 4.48 13.88 0.33
CA MET A 28 4.97 14.50 1.56
C MET A 28 6.50 14.73 1.53
N PHE A 29 7.24 13.83 0.87
CA PHE A 29 8.70 13.90 0.76
C PHE A 29 9.19 14.50 -0.56
N GLU A 30 8.28 15.00 -1.39
CA GLU A 30 8.63 15.73 -2.60
C GLU A 30 9.43 16.98 -2.23
N GLY A 31 10.60 17.16 -2.84
CA GLY A 31 11.48 18.29 -2.56
C GLY A 31 12.22 18.27 -1.21
N VAL A 32 12.00 17.27 -0.34
CA VAL A 32 12.78 17.10 0.90
C VAL A 32 14.18 16.58 0.57
N ASP A 33 15.24 17.25 0.99
CA ASP A 33 16.59 16.66 0.85
C ASP A 33 16.81 15.63 1.97
N PHE A 34 16.91 14.35 1.61
CA PHE A 34 17.33 13.29 2.54
C PHE A 34 18.85 13.35 2.66
N GLY A 35 19.33 14.38 3.35
CA GLY A 35 20.76 14.60 3.60
C GLY A 35 21.41 13.32 4.10
N GLY A 36 22.43 12.85 3.39
CA GLY A 36 23.15 11.60 3.72
C GLY A 36 23.13 10.55 2.61
N LEU A 37 22.27 10.68 1.59
CA LEU A 37 22.37 9.87 0.38
C LEU A 37 23.49 10.40 -0.52
N SER A 38 24.72 9.93 -0.29
CA SER A 38 25.86 10.24 -1.16
C SER A 38 25.68 9.55 -2.52
N GLY A 39 25.66 10.30 -3.63
CA GLY A 39 25.47 9.74 -4.97
C GLY A 39 25.11 10.82 -6.00
N ASN A 40 24.87 10.43 -7.26
CA ASN A 40 24.34 11.35 -8.26
C ASN A 40 22.83 11.62 -7.99
N PRO A 41 22.26 12.76 -8.40
CA PRO A 41 20.86 13.11 -8.09
C PRO A 41 19.83 12.06 -8.53
N GLU A 42 20.05 11.43 -9.69
CA GLU A 42 19.17 10.42 -10.27
C GLU A 42 19.13 9.12 -9.43
N SER A 43 20.28 8.66 -8.93
CA SER A 43 20.38 7.50 -8.04
C SER A 43 19.76 7.76 -6.67
N GLN A 44 19.83 9.01 -6.19
CA GLN A 44 19.21 9.41 -4.93
C GLN A 44 17.68 9.43 -5.05
N GLU A 45 17.14 9.83 -6.20
CA GLU A 45 15.71 9.80 -6.48
C GLU A 45 15.16 8.36 -6.48
N VAL A 46 15.83 7.44 -7.18
CA VAL A 46 15.42 6.01 -7.20
C VAL A 46 15.44 5.41 -5.78
N TYR A 47 16.52 5.67 -5.03
CA TYR A 47 16.64 5.16 -3.67
C TYR A 47 15.55 5.73 -2.75
N ARG A 48 15.27 7.03 -2.88
CA ARG A 48 14.19 7.68 -2.14
C ARG A 48 12.84 7.01 -2.42
N THR A 49 12.51 6.78 -3.69
CA THR A 49 11.23 6.16 -4.06
C THR A 49 11.09 4.78 -3.43
N TRP A 50 12.14 3.95 -3.48
CA TRP A 50 12.12 2.64 -2.83
C TRP A 50 12.01 2.71 -1.30
N LEU A 51 12.70 3.66 -0.68
CA LEU A 51 12.64 3.86 0.76
C LEU A 51 11.23 4.28 1.20
N VAL A 52 10.64 5.25 0.51
CA VAL A 52 9.28 5.73 0.76
C VAL A 52 8.26 4.61 0.60
N ASP A 53 8.42 3.80 -0.45
CA ASP A 53 7.56 2.66 -0.71
C ASP A 53 7.65 1.58 0.38
N GLU A 54 8.84 1.31 0.92
CA GLU A 54 8.97 0.40 2.06
C GLU A 54 8.36 0.99 3.34
N TYR A 55 8.50 2.30 3.58
CA TYR A 55 7.81 2.95 4.69
C TYR A 55 6.28 2.82 4.58
N GLY A 56 5.71 3.04 3.38
CA GLY A 56 4.28 2.85 3.13
C GLY A 56 3.80 1.43 3.47
N ARG A 57 4.56 0.41 3.04
CA ARG A 57 4.29 -0.99 3.40
C ARG A 57 4.42 -1.28 4.90
N ILE A 58 5.45 -0.77 5.56
CA ILE A 58 5.63 -0.96 7.02
C ILE A 58 4.46 -0.33 7.77
N MET A 59 4.06 0.88 7.38
CA MET A 59 2.93 1.59 7.98
C MET A 59 1.62 0.80 7.82
N ALA A 60 1.31 0.32 6.61
CA ALA A 60 0.14 -0.53 6.36
C ALA A 60 0.18 -1.85 7.16
N ARG A 61 1.37 -2.44 7.35
CA ARG A 61 1.55 -3.65 8.18
C ARG A 61 1.41 -3.39 9.68
N ALA A 62 1.78 -2.21 10.15
CA ALA A 62 1.73 -1.83 11.55
C ALA A 62 0.32 -1.41 12.04
N GLY A 63 -0.67 -1.39 11.15
CA GLY A 63 -2.05 -1.01 11.47
C GLY A 63 -2.63 0.05 10.53
N GLY A 64 -1.80 0.65 9.68
CA GLY A 64 -2.24 1.56 8.63
C GLY A 64 -3.00 2.78 9.15
N ILE A 65 -3.93 3.27 8.33
CA ILE A 65 -4.84 4.37 8.66
C ILE A 65 -6.30 3.90 8.73
N GLY A 66 -6.54 2.60 8.56
CA GLY A 66 -7.86 1.98 8.58
C GLY A 66 -8.56 1.93 7.21
N LEU A 67 -7.83 2.14 6.11
CA LEU A 67 -8.37 2.08 4.75
C LEU A 67 -8.57 0.63 4.27
N ALA A 68 -7.80 -0.32 4.79
CA ALA A 68 -7.91 -1.73 4.39
C ALA A 68 -9.31 -2.32 4.69
N GLU A 69 -9.94 -1.96 5.80
CA GLU A 69 -11.25 -2.52 6.17
C GLU A 69 -12.41 -2.15 5.24
N PRO A 70 -12.65 -0.86 4.90
CA PRO A 70 -13.67 -0.50 3.91
C PRO A 70 -13.36 -1.07 2.52
N VAL A 71 -12.09 -1.13 2.11
CA VAL A 71 -11.68 -1.74 0.83
C VAL A 71 -11.98 -3.23 0.80
N ARG A 72 -11.67 -3.94 1.88
CA ARG A 72 -12.00 -5.36 2.04
C ARG A 72 -13.50 -5.61 1.89
N ASN A 73 -14.33 -4.79 2.56
CA ASN A 73 -15.78 -4.94 2.50
C ASN A 73 -16.32 -4.72 1.08
N GLU A 74 -15.78 -3.73 0.35
CA GLU A 74 -16.14 -3.48 -1.04
C GLU A 74 -15.69 -4.64 -1.96
N LEU A 75 -14.49 -5.17 -1.77
CA LEU A 75 -13.99 -6.31 -2.55
C LEU A 75 -14.85 -7.57 -2.35
N LEU A 76 -15.34 -7.82 -1.14
CA LEU A 76 -16.29 -8.91 -0.88
C LEU A 76 -17.62 -8.65 -1.57
N HIS A 77 -18.15 -7.44 -1.48
CA HIS A 77 -19.41 -7.06 -2.14
C HIS A 77 -19.36 -7.25 -3.66
N LEU A 78 -18.26 -6.83 -4.30
CA LEU A 78 -18.04 -7.01 -5.74
C LEU A 78 -17.96 -8.49 -6.13
N GLN A 79 -17.35 -9.33 -5.29
CA GLN A 79 -17.29 -10.78 -5.52
C GLN A 79 -18.68 -11.42 -5.41
N GLU A 80 -19.50 -11.01 -4.44
CA GLU A 80 -20.87 -11.48 -4.28
C GLU A 80 -21.73 -11.12 -5.51
N ILE A 81 -21.64 -9.88 -6.00
CA ILE A 81 -22.34 -9.44 -7.22
C ILE A 81 -21.89 -10.23 -8.45
N SER A 82 -20.58 -10.48 -8.59
CA SER A 82 -20.03 -11.25 -9.70
C SER A 82 -20.53 -12.69 -9.68
N HIS A 83 -20.54 -13.33 -8.52
CA HIS A 83 -21.02 -14.70 -8.35
C HIS A 83 -22.54 -14.83 -8.51
N ALA A 84 -23.33 -13.80 -8.15
CA ALA A 84 -24.77 -13.80 -8.36
C ALA A 84 -25.21 -13.68 -9.83
N ARG A 85 -24.29 -13.34 -10.74
CA ARG A 85 -24.55 -13.17 -12.18
C ARG A 85 -24.22 -14.42 -13.02
N THR A 86 -23.74 -15.49 -12.40
CA THR A 86 -23.42 -16.79 -13.04
C THR A 86 -24.32 -17.88 -12.52
#